data_AF-C5KN07-F1
#
_entry.id   AF-C5KN07-F1
#
_cell.length_a   1.000
_cell.length_b   1.000
_cell.length_c   1.000
_cell.angle_alpha   90.00
_cell.angle_beta   90.00
_cell.angle_gamma   90.00
#
_symmetry.space_group_name_H-M   'P 1'
#
loop_
_entity.id
_entity.type
_entity.pdbx_description
1 polymer ?
#
loop_
_entity_poly.entity_id
_entity_poly.type
_entity_poly.pdbx_seq_one_letter_code
_entity_poly.pdbx_strand_id
1 'polypeptide(L)'
;MRVSHSSQQVRQAYKGFGQASLSMAKGFACGAVYSGVDCFVERARGSHDLNNSIYAGCLTGAALAYKGGPQAMAMGCAGFAAFSIVIDSFMSTGDKDVHKW
;
A
#
# COMPACT_ATOMS: atom_id res chain seq x y z
N MET A 1 -43.89 24.09 -4.34
CA MET A 1 -42.44 24.23 -4.61
C MET A 1 -41.90 22.90 -5.12
N ARG A 2 -41.80 22.72 -6.45
CA ARG A 2 -41.07 21.61 -7.06
C ARG A 2 -40.16 22.22 -8.11
N VAL A 3 -39.08 22.85 -7.65
CA VAL A 3 -38.06 23.42 -8.54
C VAL A 3 -37.07 22.30 -8.84
N SER A 4 -36.96 21.97 -10.12
CA SER A 4 -36.12 20.92 -10.68
C SER A 4 -34.63 21.16 -10.38
N HIS A 5 -34.13 20.64 -9.25
CA HIS A 5 -32.72 20.69 -8.85
C HIS A 5 -31.89 19.49 -9.35
N SER A 6 -32.43 18.63 -10.23
CA SER A 6 -31.80 17.36 -10.62
C SER A 6 -30.47 17.56 -11.35
N SER A 7 -30.41 18.46 -12.33
CA SER A 7 -29.20 18.71 -13.13
C SER A 7 -28.07 19.37 -12.32
N GLN A 8 -28.41 20.26 -11.39
CA GLN A 8 -27.42 20.85 -10.47
C GLN A 8 -26.94 19.86 -9.41
N GLN A 9 -27.83 19.01 -8.88
CA GLN A 9 -27.46 17.91 -7.98
C GLN A 9 -26.57 16.88 -8.67
N VAL A 10 -26.88 16.52 -9.92
CA VAL A 10 -26.02 15.62 -10.72
C VAL A 10 -24.66 16.26 -10.95
N ARG A 11 -24.59 17.55 -11.29
CA ARG A 11 -23.32 18.26 -11.47
C ARG A 11 -22.50 18.33 -10.17
N GLN A 12 -23.16 18.56 -9.04
CA GLN A 12 -22.52 18.57 -7.73
C GLN A 12 -22.07 17.17 -7.30
N ALA A 13 -22.88 16.15 -7.58
CA ALA A 13 -22.58 14.75 -7.35
C ALA A 13 -21.37 14.32 -8.18
N TYR A 14 -21.32 14.63 -9.48
CA TYR A 14 -20.16 14.37 -10.34
C TYR A 14 -18.88 15.03 -9.81
N LYS A 15 -18.96 16.28 -9.35
CA LYS A 15 -17.83 16.96 -8.71
C LYS A 15 -17.43 16.28 -7.39
N GLY A 16 -18.39 15.83 -6.60
CA GLY A 16 -18.18 15.09 -5.35
C GLY A 16 -17.54 13.72 -5.58
N PHE A 17 -18.02 12.97 -6.58
CA PHE A 17 -17.45 11.69 -7.00
C PHE A 17 -16.00 11.87 -7.43
N GLY A 18 -15.68 12.90 -8.22
CA GLY A 18 -14.29 13.17 -8.62
C GLY A 18 -13.35 13.45 -7.43
N GLN A 19 -13.78 14.27 -6.47
CA GLN A 19 -13.00 14.54 -5.26
C GLN A 19 -12.83 13.29 -4.38
N ALA A 20 -13.89 12.49 -4.25
CA ALA A 20 -13.84 11.22 -3.53
C ALA A 20 -12.89 10.23 -4.19
N SER A 21 -12.97 10.05 -5.51
CA SER A 21 -12.07 9.18 -6.28
C SER A 21 -10.59 9.62 -6.15
N LEU A 22 -10.31 10.92 -6.15
CA LEU A 22 -8.95 11.44 -5.95
C LEU A 22 -8.42 11.16 -4.53
N SER A 23 -9.29 11.19 -3.53
CA SER A 23 -8.92 10.80 -2.17
C SER A 23 -8.57 9.32 -2.08
N MET A 24 -9.40 8.46 -2.69
CA MET A 24 -9.15 7.00 -2.71
C MET A 24 -7.89 6.64 -3.49
N ALA A 25 -7.63 7.33 -4.61
CA ALA A 25 -6.46 7.09 -5.46
C ALA A 25 -5.14 7.22 -4.69
N LYS A 26 -5.06 8.10 -3.67
CA LYS A 26 -3.86 8.23 -2.83
C LYS A 26 -3.57 6.97 -2.00
N GLY A 27 -4.61 6.31 -1.48
CA GLY A 27 -4.45 5.05 -0.74
C GLY A 27 -3.97 3.92 -1.65
N PHE A 28 -4.54 3.81 -2.86
CA PHE A 28 -4.12 2.83 -3.86
C PHE A 28 -2.70 3.07 -4.36
N ALA A 29 -2.29 4.35 -4.49
CA ALA A 29 -0.93 4.69 -4.89
C ALA A 29 0.12 4.10 -3.92
N CYS A 30 -0.13 4.10 -2.61
CA CYS A 30 0.77 3.48 -1.63
C CYS A 30 0.94 1.97 -1.88
N GLY A 31 -0.15 1.27 -2.19
CA GLY A 31 -0.10 -0.16 -2.53
C GLY A 31 0.64 -0.43 -3.85
N ALA A 32 0.44 0.42 -4.86
CA ALA A 32 1.16 0.33 -6.13
C ALA A 32 2.68 0.54 -5.95
N VAL A 33 3.10 1.47 -5.10
CA VAL A 33 4.52 1.68 -4.79
C VAL A 33 5.11 0.46 -4.11
N TYR A 34 4.43 -0.13 -3.12
CA TYR A 34 4.90 -1.36 -2.46
C TYR A 34 5.12 -2.50 -3.46
N SER A 35 4.13 -2.78 -4.31
CA SER A 35 4.24 -3.85 -5.31
C SER A 35 5.32 -3.58 -6.35
N GLY A 36 5.52 -2.31 -6.74
CA GLY A 36 6.60 -1.92 -7.64
C GLY A 36 7.99 -2.10 -7.01
N VAL A 37 8.16 -1.71 -5.74
CA VAL A 37 9.43 -1.87 -5.01
C VAL A 37 9.75 -3.35 -4.80
N ASP A 38 8.76 -4.14 -4.36
CA ASP A 38 8.95 -5.58 -4.17
C ASP A 38 9.35 -6.28 -5.47
N CYS A 39 8.65 -6.02 -6.56
CA CYS A 39 9.02 -6.53 -7.89
C CYS A 39 10.43 -6.10 -8.31
N PHE A 40 10.84 -4.87 -8.03
CA PHE A 40 12.18 -4.39 -8.37
C PHE A 40 13.28 -5.08 -7.54
N VAL A 41 13.03 -5.29 -6.24
CA VAL A 41 13.96 -5.98 -5.33
C VAL A 41 14.04 -7.47 -5.68
N GLU A 42 12.90 -8.11 -5.99
CA GLU A 42 12.83 -9.49 -6.47
C GLU A 42 13.60 -9.68 -7.78
N ARG A 43 13.41 -8.78 -8.76
CA ARG A 43 14.16 -8.82 -10.03
C ARG A 43 15.67 -8.65 -9.83
N ALA A 44 16.10 -7.92 -8.82
CA ALA A 44 17.51 -7.74 -8.51
C ALA A 44 18.16 -8.97 -7.84
N ARG A 45 17.40 -9.77 -7.08
CA ARG A 45 17.91 -10.96 -6.35
C ARG A 45 17.56 -12.31 -6.96
N GLY A 46 16.55 -12.37 -7.84
CA GLY A 46 16.12 -13.61 -8.50
C GLY A 46 15.44 -14.64 -7.59
N SER A 47 15.07 -14.26 -6.36
CA SER A 47 14.41 -15.13 -5.38
C SER A 47 13.38 -14.33 -4.57
N HIS A 48 12.21 -14.91 -4.33
CA HIS A 48 11.12 -14.32 -3.55
C HIS A 48 11.03 -15.02 -2.20
N ASP A 49 11.61 -14.38 -1.18
CA ASP A 49 11.70 -14.90 0.18
C ASP A 49 11.23 -13.85 1.19
N LEU A 50 10.85 -14.29 2.40
CA LEU A 50 10.51 -13.48 3.57
C LEU A 50 11.42 -12.27 3.80
N ASN A 51 12.73 -12.47 3.68
CA ASN A 51 13.70 -11.40 3.86
C ASN A 51 13.58 -10.33 2.76
N ASN A 52 13.24 -10.72 1.54
CA ASN A 52 13.03 -9.81 0.41
C ASN A 52 11.82 -8.90 0.67
N SER A 53 10.72 -9.45 1.20
CA SER A 53 9.51 -8.73 1.60
C SER A 53 9.79 -7.69 2.70
N ILE A 54 10.66 -8.02 3.66
CA ILE A 54 11.07 -7.11 4.74
C ILE A 54 11.93 -5.97 4.19
N TYR A 55 12.91 -6.27 3.33
CA TYR A 55 13.73 -5.25 2.70
C TYR A 55 12.90 -4.35 1.78
N ALA A 56 11.99 -4.92 0.99
CA ALA A 56 11.07 -4.17 0.14
C ALA A 56 10.11 -3.29 0.96
N GLY A 57 9.58 -3.82 2.07
CA GLY A 57 8.75 -3.06 3.01
C GLY A 57 9.51 -1.89 3.64
N CYS A 58 10.73 -2.14 4.15
CA CYS A 58 11.57 -1.09 4.70
C CYS A 58 11.92 -0.01 3.66
N LEU A 59 12.30 -0.41 2.45
CA LEU A 59 12.62 0.52 1.36
C LEU A 59 11.41 1.34 0.94
N THR A 60 10.23 0.72 0.83
CA THR A 60 8.97 1.41 0.53
C THR A 60 8.62 2.42 1.63
N GLY A 61 8.69 1.99 2.90
CA GLY A 61 8.40 2.84 4.05
C GLY A 61 9.37 4.02 4.19
N ALA A 62 10.66 3.79 3.94
CA ALA A 62 11.67 4.84 3.88
C ALA A 62 11.44 5.78 2.69
N ALA A 63 11.11 5.24 1.51
CA ALA A 63 10.85 6.00 0.30
C ALA A 63 9.58 6.85 0.39
N LEU A 64 8.55 6.44 1.12
CA LEU A 64 7.35 7.26 1.36
C LEU A 64 7.63 8.38 2.39
N ALA A 65 8.50 8.12 3.36
CA ALA A 65 8.86 9.06 4.42
C ALA A 65 10.06 9.97 4.09
N TYR A 66 10.60 9.91 2.86
CA TYR A 66 11.82 10.64 2.48
C TYR A 66 11.76 12.15 2.73
N LYS A 67 10.59 12.78 2.57
CA LYS A 67 10.40 14.21 2.81
C LYS A 67 10.38 14.59 4.29
N GLY A 68 10.20 13.62 5.18
CA GLY A 68 10.15 13.83 6.63
C GLY A 68 11.53 13.80 7.32
N GLY A 69 12.62 13.64 6.55
CA GLY A 69 13.97 13.54 7.08
C GLY A 69 14.34 12.13 7.58
N PRO A 70 15.59 11.93 8.06
CA PRO A 70 16.13 10.62 8.36
C PRO A 70 15.39 9.88 9.49
N GLN A 71 14.88 10.60 10.48
CA GLN A 71 14.13 10.02 11.59
C GLN A 71 12.75 9.49 11.13
N ALA A 72 12.08 10.21 10.23
CA ALA A 72 10.83 9.76 9.63
C ALA A 72 11.06 8.54 8.72
N MET A 73 12.16 8.52 7.97
CA MET A 73 12.55 7.36 7.16
C MET A 73 12.82 6.13 8.01
N ALA A 74 13.53 6.27 9.13
CA ALA A 74 13.79 5.16 10.04
C ALA A 74 12.49 4.60 10.64
N MET A 75 11.58 5.49 11.06
CA MET A 75 10.27 5.09 11.59
C MET A 75 9.38 4.46 10.51
N GLY A 76 9.41 4.98 9.28
CA GLY A 76 8.71 4.42 8.12
C GLY A 76 9.23 3.04 7.74
N CYS A 77 10.55 2.85 7.70
CA CYS A 77 11.17 1.55 7.48
C CYS A 77 10.78 0.56 8.58
N ALA A 78 10.91 0.93 9.86
CA ALA A 78 10.59 0.05 10.98
C ALA A 78 9.11 -0.36 10.98
N GLY A 79 8.20 0.59 10.72
CA GLY A 79 6.76 0.32 10.66
C GLY A 79 6.37 -0.62 9.53
N PHE A 80 6.85 -0.36 8.31
CA PHE A 80 6.57 -1.22 7.16
C PHE A 80 7.26 -2.60 7.27
N ALA A 81 8.48 -2.66 7.79
CA ALA A 81 9.17 -3.93 8.06
C ALA A 81 8.42 -4.78 9.09
N ALA A 82 7.99 -4.19 10.20
CA ALA A 82 7.22 -4.90 11.23
C ALA A 82 5.87 -5.39 10.68
N PHE A 83 5.17 -4.57 9.90
CA PHE A 83 3.91 -4.97 9.25
C PHE A 83 4.13 -6.13 8.26
N SER A 84 5.17 -6.06 7.43
CA SER A 84 5.51 -7.14 6.49
C SER A 84 5.82 -8.46 7.21
N ILE A 85 6.56 -8.44 8.32
CA ILE A 85 6.81 -9.64 9.14
C ILE A 85 5.49 -10.24 9.65
N VAL A 86 4.59 -9.39 10.16
CA VAL A 86 3.30 -9.85 10.71
C VAL A 86 2.41 -10.44 9.63
N ILE A 87 2.29 -9.79 8.47
CA ILE A 87 1.48 -10.28 7.35
C ILE A 87 2.04 -11.58 6.79
N ASP A 88 3.35 -11.65 6.57
CA ASP A 88 3.98 -12.86 6.08
C ASP A 88 3.86 -14.00 7.10
N SER A 89 4.00 -13.72 8.40
CA SER A 89 3.74 -14.71 9.45
C SER A 89 2.29 -15.18 9.47
N PHE A 90 1.32 -14.29 9.24
CA PHE A 90 -0.10 -14.65 9.15
C PHE A 90 -0.36 -15.54 7.93
N MET A 91 0.19 -15.18 6.77
CA MET A 91 0.04 -15.93 5.52
C MET A 91 0.77 -17.29 5.59
N SER A 92 1.97 -17.32 6.17
CA SER A 92 2.75 -18.54 6.41
C SER A 92 2.15 -19.44 7.49
N THR A 93 1.35 -18.89 8.42
CA THR A 93 0.60 -19.72 9.40
C THR A 93 -0.59 -20.42 8.75
N GLY A 94 -1.14 -19.89 7.64
CA GLY A 94 -2.13 -20.58 6.81
C GLY A 94 -1.57 -21.75 5.99
N ASP A 95 -0.24 -21.86 5.86
CA ASP A 95 0.44 -22.93 5.10
C ASP A 95 0.82 -24.15 5.98
N LYS A 96 0.70 -24.07 7.31
CA LYS A 96 0.97 -25.24 8.18
C LYS A 96 -0.07 -26.36 8.06
N ASP A 97 -1.16 -26.15 7.31
CA ASP A 97 -2.19 -27.15 7.04
C ASP A 97 -2.14 -27.75 5.61
N VAL A 98 -1.28 -27.27 4.70
CA VAL A 98 -1.21 -27.80 3.31
C VAL A 98 -0.11 -28.85 3.12
N HIS A 99 0.84 -28.96 4.05
CA HIS A 99 1.84 -30.04 4.09
C HIS A 99 1.33 -31.31 4.80
N LYS A 100 0.01 -31.55 4.74
CA LYS A 100 -0.62 -32.77 5.26
C LYS A 100 -1.76 -33.24 4.36
N TRP A 101 -1.44 -33.55 3.10
CA TRP A 101 -1.98 -34.67 2.32
C TRP A 101 -0.91 -35.19 1.37
#